data_AF-A0A3M2BX02-F1
#
_entry.id   AF-A0A3M2BX02-F1
#
_cell.length_a   1.000
_cell.length_b   1.000
_cell.length_c   1.000
_cell.angle_alpha   90.00
_cell.angle_beta   90.00
_cell.angle_gamma   90.00
#
_symmetry.space_group_name_H-M   'P 1'
#
loop_
_entity.id
_entity.type
_entity.pdbx_description
1 polymer ?
#
loop_
_entity_poly.entity_id
_entity_poly.type
_entity_poly.pdbx_seq_one_letter_code
_entity_poly.pdbx_strand_id
1 'polypeptide(L)'
;VERARGGEGPGFLEMVTYRWRGHVGPRDDLDVGVRRSDDLPMWRRRDPIARLAEGLRRAGAVDDAALAALDRAVEDEVNRALAQARQAPFPDASATTAYLYTAGRRAEARA
;
A
#
# COMPACT_ATOMS: atom_id res chain seq x y z
N VAL A 1 -17.33 -5.15 12.79
CA VAL A 1 -16.30 -5.95 13.52
C VAL A 1 -16.92 -6.65 14.72
N GLU A 2 -17.64 -5.94 15.58
CA GLU A 2 -18.35 -6.52 16.74
C GLU A 2 -19.26 -7.69 16.34
N ARG A 3 -20.13 -7.51 15.34
CA ARG A 3 -20.98 -8.57 14.78
C ARG A 3 -20.21 -9.87 14.45
N ALA A 4 -19.11 -9.76 13.70
CA ALA A 4 -18.29 -10.91 13.33
C ALA A 4 -17.60 -11.54 14.56
N ARG A 5 -17.12 -10.73 15.51
CA ARG A 5 -16.53 -11.20 16.77
C ARG A 5 -17.57 -11.82 17.71
N GLY A 6 -18.83 -11.40 17.63
CA GLY A 6 -19.97 -11.91 18.38
C GLY A 6 -20.56 -13.20 17.81
N GLY A 7 -19.99 -13.76 16.73
CA GLY A 7 -20.44 -15.03 16.15
C GLY A 7 -21.59 -14.92 15.15
N GLU A 8 -21.99 -13.71 14.76
CA GLU A 8 -23.12 -13.47 13.83
C GLU A 8 -22.72 -13.58 12.34
N GLY A 9 -21.58 -14.21 12.08
CA GLY A 9 -21.06 -14.48 10.74
C GLY A 9 -20.37 -13.29 10.05
N PRO A 10 -19.93 -13.49 8.79
CA PRO A 10 -19.22 -12.47 8.02
C PRO A 10 -20.16 -11.35 7.54
N GLY A 11 -19.55 -10.26 7.08
CA GLY A 11 -20.22 -9.15 6.41
C GLY A 11 -19.46 -8.71 5.17
N PHE A 12 -20.19 -8.09 4.24
CA PHE A 12 -19.62 -7.45 3.05
C PHE A 12 -19.50 -5.94 3.29
N LEU A 13 -18.35 -5.37 2.93
CA LEU A 13 -18.07 -3.94 3.01
C LEU A 13 -17.59 -3.45 1.65
N GLU A 14 -18.33 -2.54 1.04
CA GLU A 14 -17.89 -1.85 -0.17
C GLU A 14 -17.20 -0.54 0.20
N MET A 15 -15.93 -0.40 -0.18
CA MET A 15 -15.16 0.81 0.02
C MET A 15 -14.99 1.53 -1.31
N VAL A 16 -15.81 2.54 -1.56
CA VAL A 16 -15.75 3.33 -2.79
C VAL A 16 -14.53 4.24 -2.75
N THR A 17 -13.51 3.90 -3.54
CA THR A 17 -12.23 4.62 -3.62
C THR A 17 -11.80 4.82 -5.06
N TYR A 18 -10.68 5.51 -5.27
CA TYR A 18 -10.19 5.84 -6.60
C TYR A 18 -8.67 5.71 -6.70
N ARG A 19 -8.19 4.93 -7.67
CA ARG A 19 -6.76 4.77 -7.96
C ARG A 19 -6.29 5.93 -8.84
N TRP A 20 -5.38 6.75 -8.33
CA TRP A 20 -4.91 7.94 -9.07
C TRP A 20 -3.96 7.58 -10.21
N ARG A 21 -3.05 6.65 -9.97
CA ARG A 21 -2.04 6.19 -10.95
C ARG A 21 -2.60 5.10 -11.89
N GLY A 22 -1.80 4.75 -12.89
CA GLY A 22 -2.10 3.68 -13.84
C GLY A 22 -2.42 2.35 -13.17
N HIS A 23 -2.95 1.40 -13.94
CA HIS A 23 -3.20 0.04 -13.43
C HIS A 23 -1.91 -0.65 -12.99
N VAL A 24 -0.81 -0.35 -13.68
CA VAL A 24 0.52 -0.90 -13.44
C VAL A 24 1.54 0.23 -13.38
N GLY A 25 2.54 0.06 -12.53
CA GLY A 25 3.66 0.99 -12.42
C GLY A 25 3.33 2.30 -11.67
N PRO A 26 4.33 3.18 -11.53
CA PRO A 26 4.23 4.40 -10.71
C PRO A 26 3.76 5.62 -11.50
N ARG A 27 3.48 5.47 -12.79
CA ARG A 27 3.16 6.58 -13.68
C ARG A 27 1.71 7.01 -13.50
N ASP A 28 1.47 8.29 -13.78
CA ASP A 28 0.13 8.84 -13.95
C ASP A 28 -0.42 8.50 -15.35
N ASP A 29 0.16 7.51 -16.04
CA ASP A 29 -0.32 7.04 -17.34
C ASP A 29 -1.73 6.51 -17.18
N LEU A 30 -2.62 7.10 -17.96
CA LEU A 30 -4.05 6.95 -17.77
C LEU A 30 -4.56 5.62 -18.34
N ASP A 31 -3.71 4.82 -18.99
CA ASP A 31 -4.22 3.80 -19.88
C ASP A 31 -3.26 2.63 -20.19
N VAL A 32 -3.79 1.40 -20.04
CA VAL A 32 -3.35 0.20 -20.75
C VAL A 32 -4.57 -0.38 -21.46
N GLY A 33 -4.95 0.22 -22.59
CA GLY A 33 -5.95 -0.31 -23.53
C GLY A 33 -7.43 0.08 -23.33
N VAL A 34 -7.77 0.94 -22.38
CA VAL A 34 -9.12 1.48 -22.12
C VAL A 34 -9.10 2.96 -21.74
N ARG A 35 -9.84 3.79 -22.49
CA ARG A 35 -10.02 5.22 -22.18
C ARG A 35 -10.50 5.41 -20.74
N ARG A 36 -9.68 6.10 -19.93
CA ARG A 36 -10.00 6.46 -18.56
C ARG A 36 -11.12 7.50 -18.47
N SER A 37 -11.92 7.40 -17.42
CA SER A 37 -12.94 8.39 -17.06
C SER A 37 -12.31 9.74 -16.70
N ASP A 38 -12.97 10.84 -17.07
CA ASP A 38 -12.55 12.23 -16.77
C ASP A 38 -12.84 12.64 -15.30
N ASP A 39 -13.09 11.68 -14.42
CA ASP A 39 -13.47 11.87 -13.03
C ASP A 39 -12.28 12.01 -12.06
N LEU A 40 -11.04 11.70 -12.49
CA LEU A 40 -9.83 11.81 -11.65
C LEU A 40 -9.71 13.18 -10.94
N PRO A 41 -9.93 14.35 -11.58
CA PRO A 41 -9.89 15.63 -10.89
C PRO A 41 -10.92 15.75 -9.76
N MET A 42 -12.11 15.15 -9.93
CA MET A 42 -13.13 15.11 -8.88
C MET A 42 -12.67 14.26 -7.69
N TRP A 43 -12.04 13.11 -7.97
CA TRP A 43 -11.53 12.21 -6.95
C TRP A 43 -10.30 12.72 -6.22
N ARG A 44 -9.43 13.50 -6.88
CA ARG A 44 -8.30 14.17 -6.21
C ARG A 44 -8.76 15.15 -5.13
N ARG A 45 -9.90 15.82 -5.33
CA ARG A 45 -10.51 16.67 -4.28
C ARG A 45 -11.05 15.88 -3.08
N ARG A 46 -11.13 14.55 -3.18
CA ARG A 46 -11.57 13.64 -2.12
C ARG A 46 -10.39 12.90 -1.47
N ASP A 47 -9.17 13.40 -1.62
CA ASP A 47 -7.98 12.81 -1.01
C ASP A 47 -8.19 12.53 0.49
N PRO A 48 -8.15 11.26 0.92
CA PRO A 48 -8.33 10.91 2.31
C PRO A 48 -7.23 11.47 3.22
N ILE A 49 -6.00 11.64 2.73
CA ILE A 49 -4.88 12.15 3.52
C ILE A 49 -5.10 13.63 3.82
N ALA A 50 -5.31 14.44 2.78
CA ALA A 50 -5.60 15.87 2.94
C ALA A 50 -6.84 16.12 3.82
N ARG A 51 -7.90 15.32 3.63
CA ARG A 51 -9.13 15.43 4.43
C ARG A 51 -8.90 15.12 5.90
N LEU A 52 -8.10 14.10 6.20
CA LEU A 52 -7.76 13.76 7.58
C LEU A 52 -6.90 14.84 8.22
N ALA A 53 -5.87 15.33 7.53
CA ALA A 53 -4.99 16.39 8.02
C ALA A 53 -5.79 17.64 8.38
N GLU A 54 -6.69 18.09 7.49
CA GLU A 54 -7.57 19.23 7.75
C GLU A 54 -8.55 18.97 8.90
N GLY A 55 -9.06 17.74 9.03
CA GLY A 55 -9.91 17.36 10.16
C GLY A 55 -9.18 17.47 11.50
N LEU A 56 -7.95 16.96 11.57
CA LEU A 56 -7.13 17.00 12.78
C LEU A 56 -6.68 18.43 13.13
N ARG A 57 -6.35 19.25 12.13
CA ARG A 57 -6.03 20.68 12.31
C ARG A 57 -7.20 21.44 12.93
N ARG A 58 -8.40 21.29 12.36
CA ARG A 58 -9.62 21.95 12.89
C ARG A 58 -9.99 21.48 14.29
N ALA A 59 -9.63 20.24 14.64
CA ALA A 59 -9.81 19.70 15.99
C ALA A 59 -8.72 20.16 16.98
N GLY A 60 -7.71 20.93 16.54
CA GLY A 60 -6.58 21.34 17.37
C GLY A 60 -5.65 20.19 17.77
N ALA A 61 -5.74 19.04 17.10
CA ALA A 61 -4.98 17.83 17.43
C ALA A 61 -3.57 17.84 16.83
N VAL A 62 -3.36 18.59 15.74
CA VAL A 62 -2.07 18.75 15.06
C VAL A 62 -1.95 20.17 14.52
N ASP A 63 -0.72 20.66 14.42
CA ASP A 63 -0.38 21.90 13.73
C ASP A 63 0.46 21.64 12.47
N ASP A 64 0.78 22.71 11.76
CA ASP A 64 1.56 22.68 10.52
C ASP A 64 2.98 22.14 10.73
N ALA A 65 3.59 22.47 11.87
CA ALA A 65 4.92 22.03 12.20
C ALA A 65 4.97 20.51 12.43
N ALA A 66 3.98 19.97 13.14
CA ALA A 66 3.82 18.54 13.40
C ALA A 66 3.57 17.76 12.11
N LEU A 67 2.70 18.25 11.23
CA LEU A 67 2.44 17.61 9.93
C LEU A 67 3.70 17.63 9.04
N ALA A 68 4.39 18.76 8.95
CA ALA A 68 5.63 18.84 8.19
C ALA A 68 6.74 17.94 8.77
N ALA A 69 6.78 17.76 10.10
CA ALA A 69 7.69 16.83 10.74
C ALA A 69 7.34 15.36 10.41
N LEU A 70 6.04 15.03 10.36
CA LEU A 70 5.58 13.70 9.97
C LEU A 70 5.94 13.39 8.51
N ASP A 71 5.70 14.33 7.60
CA ASP A 71 6.04 14.16 6.18
C ASP A 71 7.54 13.88 6.00
N ARG A 72 8.41 14.65 6.68
CA ARG A 72 9.86 14.41 6.65
C ARG A 72 10.24 13.05 7.23
N ALA A 73 9.63 12.65 8.34
CA ALA A 73 9.92 11.35 8.96
C ALA A 73 9.55 10.18 8.04
N VAL A 74 8.42 10.27 7.35
CA VAL A 74 7.97 9.28 6.36
C VAL A 74 8.90 9.26 5.14
N GLU A 75 9.28 10.43 4.63
CA GLU A 75 10.22 10.53 3.50
C GLU A 75 11.58 9.90 3.83
N ASP A 76 12.11 10.19 5.03
CA ASP A 76 13.35 9.57 5.52
C ASP A 76 13.23 8.05 5.65
N GLU A 77 12.10 7.54 6.16
CA GLU A 77 11.85 6.11 6.27
C GLU A 77 11.83 5.44 4.88
N VAL A 78 11.10 6.01 3.94
CA VAL A 78 11.02 5.50 2.55
C VAL A 78 12.39 5.53 1.90
N ASN A 79 13.16 6.61 2.06
CA ASN A 79 14.50 6.72 1.49
C ASN A 79 15.47 5.69 2.07
N ARG A 80 15.42 5.44 3.39
CA ARG A 80 16.20 4.37 4.03
C ARG A 80 15.82 2.99 3.50
N ALA A 81 14.53 2.70 3.38
CA ALA A 81 14.04 1.42 2.85
C ALA A 81 14.48 1.22 1.39
N LEU A 82 14.42 2.26 0.56
CA LEU A 82 14.91 2.22 -0.82
C LEU A 82 16.42 1.97 -0.90
N ALA A 83 17.20 2.63 -0.05
CA ALA A 83 18.65 2.41 0.01
C ALA A 83 18.99 0.97 0.40
N GLN A 84 18.32 0.43 1.43
CA GLN A 84 18.48 -0.96 1.85
C GLN A 84 18.09 -1.94 0.73
N ALA A 85 16.94 -1.73 0.08
CA ALA A 85 16.49 -2.59 -1.01
C ALA A 85 17.45 -2.61 -2.21
N ARG A 86 18.06 -1.47 -2.53
CA ARG A 86 19.06 -1.35 -3.62
C ARG A 86 20.40 -1.99 -3.28
N GLN A 87 20.76 -2.04 -2.00
CA GLN A 87 22.00 -2.64 -1.51
C GLN A 87 21.86 -4.14 -1.21
N ALA A 88 20.63 -4.66 -1.15
CA ALA A 88 20.39 -6.06 -0.89
C ALA A 88 21.05 -6.94 -1.98
N PRO A 89 21.79 -7.99 -1.60
CA PRO A 89 22.35 -8.91 -2.57
C PRO A 89 21.23 -9.64 -3.30
N PHE A 90 21.49 -10.05 -4.54
CA PHE A 90 20.61 -10.97 -5.23
C PHE A 90 20.48 -12.28 -4.44
N PRO A 91 19.31 -12.94 -4.48
CA PRO A 91 19.14 -14.23 -3.84
C PRO A 91 20.04 -15.29 -4.51
N ASP A 92 20.51 -16.25 -3.73
CA ASP A 92 21.22 -17.41 -4.25
C ASP A 92 20.31 -18.24 -5.18
N ALA A 93 20.89 -18.94 -6.16
CA ALA A 93 20.14 -19.77 -7.09
C ALA A 93 19.26 -20.82 -6.39
N SER A 94 19.68 -21.32 -5.22
CA SER A 94 18.89 -22.26 -4.40
C SER A 94 17.56 -21.69 -3.90
N ALA A 95 17.40 -20.36 -3.87
CA ALA A 95 16.16 -19.70 -3.50
C ALA A 95 14.99 -20.05 -4.45
N THR A 96 15.30 -20.39 -5.71
CA THR A 96 14.30 -20.72 -6.75
C THR A 96 13.31 -21.78 -6.31
N THR A 97 13.75 -22.80 -5.56
CA THR A 97 12.90 -23.92 -5.13
C THR A 97 12.68 -23.96 -3.62
N ALA A 98 13.20 -22.95 -2.89
CA ALA A 98 13.40 -23.05 -1.46
C ALA A 98 12.09 -23.21 -0.66
N TYR A 99 10.98 -22.67 -1.16
CA TYR A 99 9.69 -22.60 -0.45
C TYR A 99 8.55 -23.33 -1.19
N LEU A 100 8.87 -24.23 -2.11
CA LEU A 100 7.86 -25.08 -2.75
C LEU A 100 7.22 -26.04 -1.74
N TYR A 101 8.01 -26.52 -0.78
CA TYR A 101 7.56 -27.37 0.31
C TYR A 101 8.13 -26.89 1.64
N THR A 102 7.40 -27.15 2.72
CA THR A 102 7.92 -26.98 4.08
C THR A 102 9.07 -27.95 4.33
N ALA A 103 9.97 -27.57 5.24
CA ALA A 103 11.07 -28.43 5.67
C ALA A 103 10.49 -29.77 6.19
N GLY A 104 10.90 -30.89 5.57
CA GLY A 104 10.39 -32.23 5.85
C GLY A 104 9.92 -33.00 4.61
N ARG A 105 9.38 -32.32 3.59
CA ARG A 105 8.94 -32.97 2.33
C ARG A 105 9.94 -32.90 1.17
N ARG A 106 11.12 -32.29 1.40
CA ARG A 106 12.20 -32.21 0.40
C ARG A 106 12.84 -33.57 0.07
N ALA A 107 12.62 -34.60 0.87
CA ALA A 107 13.25 -35.92 0.70
C ALA A 107 12.65 -36.77 -0.44
N GLU A 108 11.46 -36.43 -0.96
CA GLU A 108 10.75 -37.33 -1.90
C GLU A 108 10.74 -36.85 -3.36
N ALA A 109 11.17 -35.61 -3.63
CA ALA A 109 11.14 -35.04 -4.99
C ALA A 109 12.36 -35.38 -5.87
N ARG A 110 13.17 -36.37 -5.47
CA ARG A 110 14.26 -36.94 -6.28
C ARG A 110 14.25 -38.46 -6.20
N ALA A 111 13.39 -39.07 -7.01
CA ALA A 111 13.53 -40.44 -7.53
C ALA A 111 13.12 -40.41 -9.00
#